data_AF-A0A2T7MVZ3-F1
#
_entry.id   AF-A0A2T7MVZ3-F1
#
_cell.length_a   1.000
_cell.length_b   1.000
_cell.length_c   1.000
_cell.angle_alpha   90.00
_cell.angle_beta   90.00
_cell.angle_gamma   90.00
#
_symmetry.space_group_name_H-M   'P 1'
#
loop_
_entity.id
_entity.type
_entity.pdbx_description
1 polymer ?
#
loop_
_entity_poly.entity_id
_entity_poly.type
_entity_poly.pdbx_seq_one_letter_code
_entity_poly.pdbx_strand_id
1 'polypeptide(L)'
;MATPSSTAAPAPFGWCHWHQGPSGTAVMVDIVEQNSGPGAALYACAPCREQRGLTPVAEQAHEAAYRDYLIHITDCAGCSRLGRCDVGGRLRDIYQRALDGAA
;
A
#
# COMPACT_ATOMS: atom_id res chain seq x y z
N MET A 1 -20.72 36.22 -4.40
CA MET A 1 -20.73 34.83 -3.87
C MET A 1 -20.00 33.98 -4.89
N ALA A 2 -18.85 33.41 -4.54
CA ALA A 2 -18.03 32.63 -5.47
C ALA A 2 -18.27 31.13 -5.21
N THR A 3 -18.77 30.43 -6.21
CA THR A 3 -18.92 28.97 -6.24
C THR A 3 -17.57 28.37 -6.63
N PRO A 4 -16.95 27.45 -5.88
CA PRO A 4 -15.84 26.69 -6.41
C PRO A 4 -16.38 25.64 -7.39
N SER A 5 -16.14 25.85 -8.68
CA SER A 5 -16.15 24.79 -9.68
C SER A 5 -14.94 23.90 -9.43
N SER A 6 -15.15 22.79 -8.72
CA SER A 6 -14.19 21.69 -8.69
C SER A 6 -14.76 20.57 -9.56
N THR A 7 -14.55 20.67 -10.88
CA THR A 7 -14.61 19.49 -11.74
C THR A 7 -13.39 18.64 -11.38
N ALA A 8 -13.50 17.89 -10.28
CA ALA A 8 -12.69 16.70 -10.12
C ALA A 8 -13.06 15.80 -11.28
N ALA A 9 -12.13 15.56 -12.20
CA ALA A 9 -12.29 14.51 -13.18
C ALA A 9 -12.75 13.24 -12.42
N PRO A 10 -13.78 12.52 -12.90
CA PRO A 10 -14.20 11.30 -12.23
C PRO A 10 -12.97 10.43 -12.07
N ALA A 11 -12.59 10.12 -10.82
CA ALA A 11 -11.52 9.17 -10.53
C ALA A 11 -11.78 7.93 -11.40
N PRO A 12 -10.75 7.36 -12.06
CA PRO A 12 -10.94 6.22 -12.96
C PRO A 12 -11.81 5.21 -12.22
N PHE A 13 -12.97 4.86 -12.80
CA PHE A 13 -13.97 4.02 -12.15
C PHE A 13 -13.30 2.74 -11.65
N GLY A 14 -12.98 2.67 -10.36
CA GLY A 14 -12.30 1.51 -9.79
C GLY A 14 -13.31 0.38 -9.63
N TRP A 15 -12.90 -0.85 -9.88
CA TRP A 15 -13.74 -2.03 -9.67
C TRP A 15 -13.60 -2.53 -8.22
N CYS A 16 -14.71 -2.70 -7.50
CA CYS A 16 -14.70 -3.35 -6.20
C CYS A 16 -14.90 -4.86 -6.38
N HIS A 17 -13.94 -5.66 -5.93
CA HIS A 17 -13.98 -7.12 -6.03
C HIS A 17 -14.95 -7.76 -5.03
N TRP A 18 -15.33 -7.06 -3.96
CA TRP A 18 -16.20 -7.59 -2.91
C TRP A 18 -17.69 -7.46 -3.23
N HIS A 19 -18.12 -6.32 -3.80
CA HIS A 19 -19.50 -6.14 -4.27
C HIS A 19 -19.67 -6.35 -5.78
N GLN A 20 -18.57 -6.58 -6.50
CA GLN A 20 -18.52 -6.86 -7.94
C GLN A 20 -19.16 -5.74 -8.78
N GLY A 21 -18.64 -4.52 -8.64
CA GLY A 21 -19.18 -3.36 -9.33
C GLY A 21 -18.27 -2.13 -9.29
N PRO A 22 -18.55 -1.11 -10.13
CA PRO A 22 -17.78 0.12 -10.15
C PRO A 22 -17.92 0.90 -8.83
N SER A 23 -16.86 1.59 -8.45
CA SER A 23 -16.82 2.46 -7.28
C SER A 23 -15.69 3.48 -7.39
N GLY A 24 -16.01 4.76 -7.20
CA GLY A 24 -15.02 5.83 -7.17
C GLY A 24 -14.11 5.83 -5.92
N THR A 25 -14.35 4.95 -4.95
CA THR A 25 -13.57 4.83 -3.71
C THR A 25 -12.80 3.50 -3.62
N ALA A 26 -12.81 2.70 -4.69
CA ALA A 26 -12.07 1.46 -4.75
C ALA A 26 -10.56 1.72 -4.75
N VAL A 27 -9.86 1.16 -3.76
CA VAL A 27 -8.40 1.20 -3.64
C VAL A 27 -7.87 -0.22 -3.49
N MET A 28 -6.60 -0.43 -3.81
CA MET A 28 -5.95 -1.73 -3.70
C MET A 28 -5.88 -2.13 -2.23
N VAL A 29 -6.33 -3.34 -1.91
CA VAL A 29 -6.30 -3.92 -0.56
C VAL A 29 -5.53 -5.24 -0.50
N ASP A 30 -5.22 -5.85 -1.64
CA ASP A 30 -4.43 -7.07 -1.69
C ASP A 30 -3.71 -7.23 -3.04
N ILE A 31 -2.58 -7.93 -3.02
CA ILE A 31 -1.81 -8.33 -4.19
C ILE A 31 -1.63 -9.85 -4.11
N VAL A 32 -2.33 -10.56 -4.98
CA VAL A 32 -2.19 -12.00 -5.14
C VAL A 32 -1.03 -12.25 -6.09
N GLU A 33 0.16 -12.47 -5.52
CA GLU A 33 1.29 -12.97 -6.29
C GLU A 33 1.04 -14.40 -6.75
N GLN A 34 1.33 -14.68 -8.02
CA GLN A 34 1.33 -16.03 -8.58
C GLN A 34 2.77 -16.41 -8.92
N ASN A 35 3.15 -17.65 -8.58
CA ASN A 35 4.51 -18.18 -8.77
C ASN A 35 4.99 -18.10 -10.24
N SER A 36 4.07 -17.95 -11.20
CA SER A 36 4.36 -17.62 -12.60
C SER A 36 3.16 -16.90 -13.22
N GLY A 37 3.41 -15.82 -13.97
CA GLY A 37 2.38 -15.03 -14.66
C GLY A 37 2.12 -13.66 -13.99
N PRO A 38 1.26 -12.82 -14.59
CA PRO A 38 0.88 -11.56 -13.97
C PRO A 38 0.02 -11.85 -12.73
N GLY A 39 0.49 -11.42 -11.56
CA GLY A 39 -0.31 -11.45 -10.33
C GLY A 39 -1.61 -10.64 -10.46
N ALA A 40 -2.48 -10.72 -9.46
CA ALA A 40 -3.74 -9.97 -9.44
C ALA A 40 -3.75 -8.95 -8.30
N ALA A 41 -4.22 -7.74 -8.57
CA ALA A 41 -4.49 -6.75 -7.54
C ALA A 41 -5.99 -6.73 -7.21
N LEU A 42 -6.34 -6.90 -5.94
CA LEU A 42 -7.71 -6.81 -5.46
C LEU A 42 -7.98 -5.40 -4.95
N TYR A 43 -9.14 -4.88 -5.30
CA TYR A 43 -9.58 -3.53 -4.96
C TYR A 43 -10.91 -3.58 -4.21
N ALA A 44 -11.03 -2.78 -3.15
CA ALA A 44 -12.24 -2.66 -2.34
C ALA A 44 -12.65 -1.21 -2.19
N CYS A 45 -13.94 -0.92 -2.32
CA CYS A 45 -14.52 0.40 -2.02
C CYS A 45 -14.56 0.66 -0.51
N ALA A 46 -14.69 1.93 -0.10
CA ALA A 46 -14.68 2.30 1.31
C ALA A 46 -15.70 1.52 2.17
N PRO A 47 -16.98 1.39 1.76
CA PRO A 47 -17.95 0.59 2.53
C PRO A 47 -17.57 -0.89 2.66
N CYS A 48 -17.02 -1.51 1.61
CA CYS A 48 -16.59 -2.91 1.67
C CYS A 48 -15.36 -3.10 2.54
N ARG A 49 -14.45 -2.12 2.60
CA ARG A 49 -13.30 -2.14 3.51
C ARG A 49 -13.75 -2.10 4.97
N GLU A 50 -14.61 -1.14 5.31
CA GLU A 50 -15.11 -0.96 6.67
C GLU A 50 -15.86 -2.20 7.18
N GLN A 51 -16.77 -2.76 6.37
CA GLN A 51 -17.58 -3.93 6.76
C GLN A 51 -16.75 -5.20 6.98
N ARG A 52 -15.56 -5.27 6.41
CA ARG A 52 -14.74 -6.49 6.36
C ARG A 52 -13.38 -6.33 7.04
N GLY A 53 -13.09 -5.16 7.58
CA GLY A 53 -11.78 -4.85 8.16
C GLY A 53 -10.63 -4.94 7.16
N LEU A 54 -10.85 -4.57 5.90
CA LEU A 54 -9.79 -4.61 4.88
C LEU A 54 -8.95 -3.33 4.95
N THR A 55 -7.64 -3.50 5.09
CA THR A 55 -6.67 -2.40 5.10
C THR A 55 -6.15 -2.15 3.68
N PRO A 56 -6.12 -0.90 3.19
CA PRO A 56 -5.46 -0.57 1.92
C PRO A 56 -3.99 -1.01 1.92
N VAL A 57 -3.48 -1.47 0.77
CA VAL A 57 -2.08 -1.95 0.66
C VAL A 57 -1.09 -0.92 1.18
N ALA A 58 -1.29 0.35 0.82
CA ALA A 58 -0.43 1.46 1.22
C ALA A 58 -0.44 1.75 2.74
N GLU A 59 -1.41 1.22 3.48
CA GLU A 59 -1.57 1.38 4.94
C GLU A 59 -1.20 0.11 5.70
N GLN A 60 -0.90 -0.99 5.01
CA GLN A 60 -0.44 -2.22 5.67
C GLN A 60 0.92 -1.99 6.33
N ALA A 61 1.08 -2.50 7.56
CA ALA A 61 2.27 -2.24 8.36
C ALA A 61 3.57 -2.65 7.66
N HIS A 62 3.58 -3.78 6.95
CA HIS A 62 4.75 -4.26 6.21
C HIS A 62 5.10 -3.35 5.03
N GLU A 63 4.10 -2.84 4.29
CA GLU A 63 4.30 -1.94 3.15
C GLU A 63 4.80 -0.57 3.62
N ALA A 64 4.22 -0.02 4.69
CA ALA A 64 4.66 1.23 5.29
C ALA A 64 6.12 1.12 5.78
N ALA A 65 6.44 0.05 6.52
CA ALA A 65 7.80 -0.19 7.01
C ALA A 65 8.81 -0.42 5.89
N TYR A 66 8.41 -1.12 4.82
CA TYR A 66 9.25 -1.33 3.65
C TYR A 66 9.56 -0.01 2.94
N ARG A 67 8.55 0.86 2.77
CA ARG A 67 8.74 2.19 2.18
C ARG A 67 9.73 3.04 2.97
N ASP A 68 9.58 3.10 4.30
CA ASP A 68 10.51 3.85 5.17
C ASP A 68 11.94 3.31 5.07
N TYR A 69 12.09 1.97 5.07
CA TYR A 69 13.37 1.32 4.85
C TYR A 69 13.97 1.69 3.49
N LEU A 70 13.19 1.61 2.41
CA LEU A 70 13.63 1.94 1.05
C LEU A 70 14.09 3.39 0.92
N ILE A 71 13.29 4.35 1.39
CA ILE A 71 13.64 5.79 1.36
C ILE A 71 14.98 6.01 2.06
N HIS A 72 15.18 5.37 3.22
CA HIS A 72 16.42 5.53 3.95
C HIS A 72 17.63 4.99 3.19
N ILE A 73 17.55 3.79 2.61
CA ILE A 73 18.70 3.18 1.93
C ILE A 73 19.04 3.88 0.60
N THR A 74 18.10 4.57 -0.04
CA THR A 74 18.36 5.36 -1.25
C THR A 74 19.03 6.70 -0.94
N ASP A 75 18.68 7.33 0.18
CA ASP A 75 19.14 8.69 0.52
C ASP A 75 20.38 8.70 1.41
N CYS A 76 20.70 7.59 2.07
CA CYS A 76 21.82 7.53 3.00
C CYS A 76 23.17 7.46 2.27
N ALA A 77 23.89 8.58 2.23
CA ALA A 77 25.23 8.72 1.64
C ALA A 77 26.33 7.82 2.25
N GLY A 78 26.03 7.01 3.28
CA GLY A 78 26.96 6.06 3.90
C GLY A 78 26.60 4.58 3.69
N CYS A 79 25.49 4.28 3.03
CA CYS A 79 25.00 2.91 2.82
C CYS A 79 25.63 2.26 1.59
N SER A 80 26.97 2.13 1.55
CA SER A 80 27.66 1.35 0.50
C SER A 80 27.31 -0.15 0.52
N ARG A 81 26.58 -0.60 1.55
CA ARG A 81 25.92 -1.90 1.63
C ARG A 81 24.53 -1.72 2.24
N LEU A 82 23.50 -2.20 1.54
CA LEU A 82 22.09 -2.04 1.89
C LEU A 82 21.84 -2.30 3.39
N GLY A 83 21.28 -1.29 4.08
CA GLY A 83 20.76 -1.42 5.43
C GLY A 83 21.78 -1.61 6.56
N ARG A 84 23.07 -1.35 6.35
CA ARG A 84 24.12 -1.68 7.34
C ARG A 84 24.47 -0.59 8.35
N CYS A 85 23.96 0.64 8.19
CA CYS A 85 24.06 1.67 9.22
C CYS A 85 23.01 1.42 10.32
N ASP A 86 23.19 2.00 11.51
CA ASP A 86 22.30 1.76 12.66
C ASP A 86 20.83 2.15 12.41
N VAL A 87 20.58 3.16 11.57
CA VAL A 87 19.22 3.57 11.19
C VAL A 87 18.62 2.55 10.22
N GLY A 88 19.37 2.17 9.17
CA GLY A 88 18.95 1.15 8.21
C GLY A 88 18.70 -0.21 8.86
N GLY A 89 19.53 -0.61 9.84
CA GLY A 89 19.35 -1.84 10.60
C GLY A 89 18.04 -1.84 11.38
N ARG A 90 17.74 -0.74 12.11
CA ARG A 90 16.48 -0.61 12.86
C ARG A 90 15.25 -0.61 11.94
N LEU A 91 15.30 0.08 10.81
CA LEU A 91 14.20 0.09 9.84
C LEU A 91 13.96 -1.30 9.24
N ARG A 92 15.05 -2.04 8.95
CA ARG A 92 14.96 -3.43 8.50
C ARG A 92 14.33 -4.34 9.56
N ASP A 93 14.70 -4.19 10.83
CA ASP A 93 14.10 -4.97 11.92
C ASP A 93 12.60 -4.68 12.08
N ILE A 94 12.19 -3.42 11.92
CA ILE A 94 10.76 -3.02 11.94
C ILE A 94 10.03 -3.69 10.77
N TYR A 95 10.58 -3.63 9.56
CA TYR A 95 10.01 -4.29 8.39
C TYR A 95 9.86 -5.80 8.60
N GLN A 96 10.89 -6.48 9.12
CA GLN A 96 10.84 -7.91 9.40
C GLN A 96 9.74 -8.27 10.42
N ARG A 97 9.63 -7.54 11.53
CA ARG A 97 8.55 -7.74 12.50
C ARG A 97 7.16 -7.54 11.90
N ALA A 98 7.03 -6.59 10.97
CA ALA A 98 5.77 -6.33 10.29
C ALA A 98 5.39 -7.46 9.32
N LEU A 99 6.37 -8.12 8.69
CA LEU A 99 6.15 -9.35 7.91
C LEU A 99 5.74 -10.52 8.80
N ASP A 100 6.43 -10.72 9.94
CA ASP A 100 6.12 -11.81 10.87
C ASP A 100 4.72 -11.69 11.48
N GLY A 101 4.21 -10.46 11.63
CA GLY A 101 2.84 -10.19 12.09
C GLY A 101 1.77 -10.24 10.99
N ALA A 102 2.16 -10.39 9.72
CA ALA A 102 1.24 -10.50 8.57
C ALA A 102 0.98 -11.96 8.14
N ALA A 103 1.73 -12.93 8.70
CA ALA A 103 1.58 -14.37 8.46
C ALA A 103 0.56 -15.00 9.42
#